data_AF-A0A5D0IYU9-F1
#
_entry.id   AF-A0A5D0IYU9-F1
#
_cell.length_a   1.000
_cell.length_b   1.000
_cell.length_c   1.000
_cell.angle_alpha   90.00
_cell.angle_beta   90.00
_cell.angle_gamma   90.00
#
_symmetry.space_group_name_H-M   'P 1'
#
loop_
_entity.id
_entity.type
_entity.pdbx_description
1 polymer ?
#
loop_
_entity_poly.entity_id
_entity_poly.type
_entity_poly.pdbx_seq_one_letter_code
_entity_poly.pdbx_strand_id
1 'polypeptide(L)'
;MKKLMLLVFALFLALAVDAQEKKTIKGAIAYAKLDKAESTKVLAIQKEKVASIKAIKKQKLDKAIEKEKIKEVKQTSSKKIRAIVGKEKMKLMSAYWKKN
;
A
#
# COMPACT_ATOMS: atom_id res chain seq x y z
N MET A 1 -9.75 39.13 -23.63
CA MET A 1 -9.73 37.73 -24.12
C MET A 1 -8.49 36.95 -23.67
N LYS A 2 -7.25 37.43 -23.88
CA LYS A 2 -6.02 36.74 -23.42
C LYS A 2 -5.98 36.42 -21.91
N LYS A 3 -6.49 37.33 -21.07
CA LYS A 3 -6.55 37.14 -19.60
C LYS A 3 -7.54 36.05 -19.16
N LEU A 4 -8.60 35.81 -19.94
CA LEU A 4 -9.62 34.81 -19.64
C LEU A 4 -9.11 33.39 -19.93
N MET A 5 -8.35 33.22 -21.02
CA MET A 5 -7.73 31.93 -21.37
C MET A 5 -6.72 31.45 -20.31
N LEU A 6 -5.92 32.36 -19.75
CA LEU A 6 -4.96 32.03 -18.68
C LEU A 6 -5.65 31.52 -17.41
N LEU A 7 -6.82 32.07 -17.08
CA LEU A 7 -7.58 31.67 -15.89
C LEU A 7 -8.19 30.27 -16.05
N VAL A 8 -8.68 29.94 -17.26
CA VAL A 8 -9.22 28.61 -17.58
C VAL A 8 -8.11 27.55 -17.62
N PHE A 9 -6.93 27.89 -18.14
CA PHE A 9 -5.78 26.98 -18.14
C PHE A 9 -5.25 26.68 -16.73
N ALA A 10 -5.21 27.69 -15.85
CA ALA A 10 -4.82 27.49 -14.45
C ALA A 10 -5.83 26.61 -13.69
N LEU A 11 -7.13 26.74 -13.98
CA LEU A 11 -8.18 25.91 -13.38
C LEU A 11 -8.08 24.44 -13.82
N PHE A 12 -7.75 24.18 -15.09
CA PHE A 12 -7.56 22.83 -15.61
C PHE A 12 -6.31 22.14 -15.06
N LEU A 13 -5.22 22.88 -14.86
CA LEU A 13 -4.01 22.35 -14.24
C LEU A 13 -4.22 21.97 -12.77
N ALA A 14 -5.06 22.72 -12.03
CA ALA A 14 -5.37 22.41 -10.65
C ALA A 14 -6.17 21.10 -10.49
N LEU A 15 -7.06 20.78 -11.44
CA LEU A 15 -7.87 19.55 -11.40
C LEU A 15 -7.11 18.29 -11.86
N ALA A 16 -6.02 18.45 -12.61
CA ALA A 16 -5.23 17.33 -13.11
C ALA A 16 -4.34 16.66 -12.05
N VAL A 17 -4.14 17.29 -10.88
CA VAL A 17 -3.22 16.80 -9.83
C VAL A 17 -3.87 15.76 -8.90
N ASP A 18 -5.20 15.65 -8.88
CA ASP A 18 -5.92 14.77 -7.93
C ASP A 18 -6.18 13.33 -8.41
N ALA A 19 -5.76 12.98 -9.64
CA ALA A 19 -6.03 11.65 -10.21
C ALA A 19 -5.11 10.51 -9.72
N GLN A 20 -4.12 10.78 -8.86
CA GLN A 20 -3.23 9.73 -8.36
C GLN A 20 -3.82 9.07 -7.11
N GLU A 21 -4.81 8.19 -7.30
CA GLU A 21 -5.41 7.39 -6.23
C GLU A 21 -4.30 6.61 -5.49
N LYS A 22 -4.04 7.00 -4.23
CA LYS A 22 -2.96 6.40 -3.45
C LYS A 22 -3.30 4.94 -3.18
N LYS A 23 -2.45 4.04 -3.67
CA LYS A 23 -2.57 2.59 -3.41
C LYS A 23 -2.58 2.33 -1.90
N THR A 24 -3.68 1.79 -1.39
CA THR A 24 -3.82 1.44 0.03
C THR A 24 -4.04 -0.05 0.24
N ILE A 25 -3.72 -0.55 1.45
CA ILE A 25 -4.05 -1.92 1.84
C ILE A 25 -5.57 -2.15 1.80
N LYS A 26 -6.37 -1.15 2.18
CA LYS A 26 -7.84 -1.23 2.07
C LYS A 26 -8.29 -1.37 0.61
N GLY A 27 -7.67 -0.62 -0.31
CA GLY A 27 -7.93 -0.76 -1.75
C GLY A 27 -7.53 -2.14 -2.29
N ALA A 28 -6.37 -2.67 -1.88
CA ALA A 28 -5.96 -4.02 -2.24
C ALA A 28 -6.92 -5.10 -1.70
N ILE A 29 -7.45 -4.90 -0.49
CA ILE A 29 -8.42 -5.81 0.13
C ILE A 29 -9.74 -5.80 -0.64
N ALA A 30 -10.24 -4.62 -0.99
CA ALA A 30 -11.46 -4.45 -1.78
C ALA A 30 -11.31 -5.07 -3.17
N TYR A 31 -10.17 -4.82 -3.84
CA TYR A 31 -9.87 -5.38 -5.16
C TYR A 31 -9.83 -6.92 -5.14
N ALA A 32 -9.29 -7.51 -4.07
CA ALA A 32 -9.23 -8.96 -3.89
C ALA A 32 -10.52 -9.59 -3.36
N LYS A 33 -11.59 -8.79 -3.13
CA LYS A 33 -12.90 -9.23 -2.63
C LYS A 33 -12.81 -10.14 -1.39
N LEU A 34 -11.97 -9.74 -0.44
CA LEU A 34 -11.84 -10.44 0.83
C LEU A 34 -13.11 -10.29 1.66
N ASP A 35 -13.49 -11.35 2.37
CA ASP A 35 -14.60 -11.27 3.31
C ASP A 35 -14.23 -10.43 4.54
N LYS A 36 -15.20 -10.14 5.42
CA LYS A 36 -14.97 -9.32 6.62
C LYS A 36 -13.95 -9.95 7.59
N ALA A 37 -13.95 -11.27 7.73
CA ALA A 37 -13.06 -11.98 8.65
C ALA A 37 -11.62 -11.99 8.12
N GLU A 38 -11.43 -12.35 6.85
CA GLU A 38 -10.15 -12.28 6.14
C GLU A 38 -9.59 -10.86 6.16
N SER A 39 -10.42 -9.86 5.83
CA SER A 39 -10.04 -8.44 5.83
C SER A 39 -9.53 -8.00 7.19
N THR A 40 -10.23 -8.40 8.27
CA THR A 40 -9.84 -8.06 9.64
C THR A 40 -8.47 -8.66 9.98
N LYS A 41 -8.25 -9.93 9.65
CA LYS A 41 -6.96 -10.61 9.90
C LYS A 41 -5.83 -9.99 9.08
N VAL A 42 -6.06 -9.67 7.81
CA VAL A 42 -5.07 -9.00 6.95
C VAL A 42 -4.71 -7.62 7.49
N LEU A 43 -5.68 -6.84 7.95
CA LEU A 43 -5.43 -5.53 8.55
C LEU A 43 -4.64 -5.64 9.86
N ALA A 44 -4.91 -6.65 10.69
CA ALA A 44 -4.15 -6.92 11.90
C ALA A 44 -2.67 -7.22 11.57
N ILE A 45 -2.41 -8.11 10.61
CA ILE A 45 -1.04 -8.42 10.16
C ILE A 45 -0.34 -7.17 9.59
N GLN A 46 -1.07 -6.35 8.84
CA GLN A 46 -0.50 -5.12 8.31
C GLN A 46 -0.14 -4.13 9.43
N LYS A 47 -0.95 -4.04 10.51
CA LYS A 47 -0.62 -3.22 11.68
C LYS A 47 0.64 -3.74 12.39
N GLU A 48 0.74 -5.04 12.63
CA GLU A 48 1.94 -5.68 13.19
C GLU A 48 3.19 -5.35 12.36
N LYS A 49 3.11 -5.56 11.05
CA LYS A 49 4.18 -5.26 10.10
C LYS A 49 4.65 -3.81 10.21
N VAL A 50 3.72 -2.85 10.25
CA VAL A 50 4.05 -1.43 10.35
C VAL A 50 4.72 -1.12 11.69
N ALA A 51 4.22 -1.69 12.78
CA ALA A 51 4.83 -1.55 14.10
C ALA A 51 6.26 -2.11 14.14
N SER A 52 6.49 -3.31 13.61
CA SER A 52 7.82 -3.93 13.54
C SER A 52 8.79 -3.12 12.69
N ILE A 53 8.36 -2.63 11.53
CA ILE A 53 9.20 -1.76 10.69
C ILE A 53 9.53 -0.47 11.43
N LYS A 54 8.57 0.15 12.13
CA LYS A 54 8.82 1.35 12.93
C LYS A 54 9.79 1.08 14.07
N ALA A 55 9.71 -0.08 14.72
CA ALA A 55 10.64 -0.49 15.76
C ALA A 55 12.06 -0.68 15.21
N ILE A 56 12.22 -1.34 14.05
CA ILE A 56 13.53 -1.50 13.39
C ILE A 56 14.12 -0.13 13.04
N LYS A 57 13.34 0.77 12.43
CA LYS A 57 13.80 2.12 12.06
C LYS A 57 14.23 2.97 13.26
N LYS A 58 13.57 2.79 14.40
CA LYS A 58 13.93 3.48 15.65
C LYS A 58 15.30 3.05 16.18
N GLN A 59 15.76 1.84 15.86
CA GLN A 59 17.08 1.34 16.29
C GLN A 59 18.24 2.03 15.57
N LYS A 60 17.98 2.86 14.54
CA LYS A 60 18.99 3.60 13.76
C LYS A 60 20.16 2.71 13.32
N LEU A 61 19.84 1.49 12.90
CA LEU A 61 20.83 0.53 12.42
C LEU A 61 21.47 1.04 11.12
N ASP A 62 22.59 0.43 10.75
CA ASP A 62 23.14 0.61 9.42
C ASP A 62 22.07 0.32 8.34
N LYS A 63 22.11 1.08 7.24
CA LYS A 63 21.09 1.01 6.17
C LYS A 63 21.00 -0.38 5.54
N ALA A 64 22.10 -1.13 5.44
CA ALA A 64 22.08 -2.47 4.89
C ALA A 64 21.35 -3.43 5.85
N ILE A 65 21.71 -3.38 7.14
CA ILE A 65 21.11 -4.21 8.19
C ILE A 65 19.62 -3.88 8.38
N GLU A 66 19.26 -2.60 8.37
CA GLU A 66 17.86 -2.16 8.42
C GLU A 66 17.06 -2.73 7.25
N LYS A 67 17.60 -2.66 6.03
CA LYS A 67 16.93 -3.20 4.83
C LYS A 67 16.70 -4.69 4.94
N GLU A 68 17.67 -5.46 5.42
CA GLU A 68 17.53 -6.91 5.61
C GLU A 68 16.44 -7.24 6.63
N LYS A 69 16.47 -6.62 7.82
CA LYS A 69 15.44 -6.84 8.84
C LYS A 69 14.05 -6.45 8.36
N ILE A 70 13.93 -5.32 7.63
CA ILE A 70 12.65 -4.92 7.04
C ILE A 70 12.17 -5.92 5.97
N LYS A 71 13.09 -6.48 5.18
CA LYS A 71 12.78 -7.50 4.16
C LYS A 71 12.23 -8.77 4.81
N GLU A 72 12.83 -9.23 5.90
CA GLU A 72 12.35 -10.39 6.67
C GLU A 72 10.94 -10.16 7.23
N VAL A 73 10.69 -8.98 7.82
CA VAL A 73 9.35 -8.62 8.31
C VAL A 73 8.33 -8.61 7.17
N LYS A 74 8.69 -8.06 6.01
CA LYS A 74 7.82 -8.05 4.83
C LYS A 74 7.52 -9.47 4.33
N GLN A 75 8.52 -10.34 4.26
CA GLN A 75 8.36 -11.72 3.82
C GLN A 75 7.47 -12.51 4.79
N THR A 76 7.72 -12.39 6.09
CA THR A 76 6.92 -13.06 7.14
C THR A 76 5.47 -12.61 7.08
N SER A 77 5.23 -11.31 6.97
CA SER A 77 3.87 -10.76 6.84
C SER A 77 3.18 -11.26 5.57
N SER A 78 3.91 -11.32 4.44
CA SER A 78 3.39 -11.83 3.18
C SER A 78 3.00 -13.31 3.27
N LYS A 79 3.80 -14.14 3.95
CA LYS A 79 3.48 -15.54 4.23
C LYS A 79 2.21 -15.67 5.07
N LYS A 80 2.10 -14.90 6.17
CA LYS A 80 0.89 -14.88 7.03
C LYS A 80 -0.37 -14.50 6.24
N ILE A 81 -0.29 -13.43 5.43
CA ILE A 81 -1.42 -12.98 4.60
C ILE A 81 -1.81 -14.08 3.60
N ARG A 82 -0.85 -14.68 2.89
CA ARG A 82 -1.11 -15.76 1.94
C ARG A 82 -1.78 -16.97 2.59
N ALA A 83 -1.41 -17.32 3.82
CA ALA A 83 -2.03 -18.42 4.56
C ALA A 83 -3.52 -18.16 4.87
N ILE A 84 -3.91 -16.89 5.03
CA ILE A 84 -5.31 -16.51 5.31
C ILE A 84 -6.13 -16.44 4.03
N VAL A 85 -5.60 -15.77 3.00
CA VAL A 85 -6.39 -15.40 1.81
C VAL A 85 -6.21 -16.38 0.64
N GLY A 86 -5.24 -17.28 0.73
CA GLY A 86 -4.86 -18.19 -0.33
C GLY A 86 -4.04 -17.52 -1.45
N LYS A 87 -3.61 -18.36 -2.42
CA LYS A 87 -2.73 -17.93 -3.52
C LYS A 87 -3.44 -16.99 -4.51
N GLU A 88 -4.71 -17.25 -4.80
CA GLU A 88 -5.47 -16.50 -5.82
C GLU A 88 -5.82 -15.08 -5.36
N LYS A 89 -6.37 -14.91 -4.15
CA LYS A 89 -6.62 -13.55 -3.63
C LYS A 89 -5.33 -12.77 -3.40
N MET A 90 -4.24 -13.45 -3.01
CA MET A 90 -2.93 -12.81 -2.89
C MET A 90 -2.41 -12.30 -4.25
N LYS A 91 -2.65 -13.01 -5.35
CA LYS A 91 -2.34 -12.51 -6.71
C LYS A 91 -3.14 -11.25 -7.02
N LEU A 92 -4.44 -11.22 -6.73
CA LEU A 92 -5.27 -10.03 -6.94
C LEU A 92 -4.77 -8.84 -6.13
N MET A 93 -4.46 -9.04 -4.84
CA MET A 93 -3.84 -8.00 -4.03
C MET A 93 -2.53 -7.50 -4.65
N SER A 94 -1.67 -8.40 -5.14
CA SER A 94 -0.43 -8.02 -5.83
C SER A 94 -0.69 -7.29 -7.14
N ALA A 95 -1.73 -7.65 -7.89
CA ALA A 95 -2.09 -6.99 -9.14
C ALA A 95 -2.55 -5.55 -8.90
N TYR A 96 -3.31 -5.30 -7.83
CA TYR A 96 -3.65 -3.94 -7.39
C TYR A 96 -2.40 -3.07 -7.17
N TRP A 97 -1.35 -3.62 -6.54
CA TRP A 97 -0.10 -2.88 -6.34
C TRP A 97 0.68 -2.64 -7.63
N LYS A 98 0.52 -3.50 -8.64
CA LYS A 98 1.18 -3.38 -9.95
C LYS A 98 0.43 -2.48 -10.94
N LYS A 99 -0.89 -2.36 -10.79
CA LYS A 99 -1.73 -1.49 -11.63
C LYS A 99 -1.32 -0.04 -11.39
N ASN A 100 -0.60 0.57 -12.32
CA ASN A 100 -0.24 1.99 -12.30
C ASN A 100 -1.30 2.77 -13.07
#